data_AF-A0A349TIN9-F1
#
_entry.id   AF-A0A349TIN9-F1
#
_cell.length_a   1.000
_cell.length_b   1.000
_cell.length_c   1.000
_cell.angle_alpha   90.00
_cell.angle_beta   90.00
_cell.angle_gamma   90.00
#
_symmetry.space_group_name_H-M   'P 1'
#
loop_
_entity.id
_entity.type
_entity.pdbx_description
1 polymer ?
#
loop_
_entity_poly.entity_id
_entity_poly.type
_entity_poly.pdbx_seq_one_letter_code
_entity_poly.pdbx_strand_id
1 'polypeptide(L)'
;AGEWQEASVRGTLHPQGWGQTHGFPALRLDVGAAAVAGLVFQSADLPANLARLDKFECSAYQRVETDALLTDGTLCNAYIYVLNE
;
A
#
# COMPACT_ATOMS: atom_id res chain seq x y z
N ALA A 1 16.30 1.72 -10.97
CA ALA A 1 15.58 2.98 -11.28
C ALA A 1 14.08 2.70 -11.30
N GLY A 2 13.22 3.69 -11.06
CA GLY A 2 11.78 3.45 -11.06
C GLY A 2 10.97 4.73 -11.22
N GLU A 3 9.67 4.55 -11.44
CA GLU A 3 8.71 5.62 -11.72
C GLU A 3 7.59 5.60 -10.69
N TRP A 4 7.09 6.79 -10.37
CA TRP A 4 5.95 6.99 -9.48
C TRP A 4 4.78 7.52 -10.28
N GLN A 5 3.60 6.98 -10.02
CA GLN A 5 2.35 7.42 -10.64
C GLN A 5 1.30 7.63 -9.56
N GLU A 6 0.51 8.70 -9.70
CA GLU A 6 -0.61 8.97 -8.79
C GLU A 6 -1.70 7.91 -8.93
N ALA A 7 -2.20 7.45 -7.79
CA ALA A 7 -3.21 6.42 -7.74
C ALA A 7 -4.08 6.53 -6.48
N SER A 8 -5.13 5.72 -6.42
CA SER A 8 -5.92 5.53 -5.22
C SER A 8 -6.33 4.08 -5.03
N VAL A 9 -6.53 3.69 -3.78
CA VAL A 9 -7.14 2.42 -3.38
C VAL A 9 -8.37 2.72 -2.54
N ARG A 10 -9.24 1.74 -2.27
CA ARG A 10 -10.37 1.94 -1.36
C ARG A 10 -10.11 1.30 -0.01
N GLY A 11 -10.37 2.06 1.06
CA GLY A 11 -10.12 1.59 2.40
C GLY A 11 -10.28 2.66 3.48
N THR A 12 -9.96 2.27 4.70
CA THR A 12 -9.90 3.16 5.86
C THR A 12 -8.45 3.43 6.22
N LEU A 13 -8.03 4.69 6.13
CA LEU A 13 -6.71 5.14 6.56
C LEU A 13 -6.78 5.58 8.03
N HIS A 14 -5.85 5.09 8.84
CA HIS A 14 -5.62 5.48 10.23
C HIS A 14 -4.31 6.29 10.29
N PRO A 15 -4.34 7.64 10.20
CA PRO A 15 -3.14 8.44 10.04
C PRO A 15 -2.21 8.42 11.26
N GLN A 16 -2.76 8.21 12.45
CA GLN A 16 -2.00 8.08 13.70
C GLN A 16 -1.53 6.65 13.95
N GLY A 17 -1.77 5.74 13.00
CA GLY A 17 -1.53 4.33 13.18
C GLY A 17 -2.55 3.63 14.08
N TRP A 18 -2.31 2.34 14.32
CA TRP A 18 -3.13 1.48 15.15
C TRP A 18 -2.27 0.40 15.81
N GLY A 19 -2.35 0.27 17.13
CA GLY A 19 -1.67 -0.80 17.87
C GLY A 19 -0.15 -0.83 17.65
N GLN A 20 0.34 -1.87 16.97
CA GLN A 20 1.77 -2.14 16.76
C GLN A 20 2.43 -1.25 15.69
N THR A 21 1.70 -0.33 15.07
CA THR A 21 2.27 0.50 13.99
C THR A 21 3.16 1.62 14.50
N HIS A 22 3.36 1.74 15.82
CA HIS A 22 4.24 2.73 16.46
C HIS A 22 3.97 4.19 16.04
N GLY A 23 2.71 4.52 15.69
CA GLY A 23 2.31 5.86 15.27
C GLY A 23 2.40 6.11 13.76
N PHE A 24 2.88 5.14 12.97
CA PHE A 24 2.88 5.24 11.52
C PHE A 24 1.49 4.93 10.93
N PRO A 25 1.09 5.62 9.84
CA PRO A 25 -0.21 5.43 9.23
C PRO A 25 -0.49 3.98 8.83
N ALA A 26 -1.71 3.51 9.07
CA ALA A 26 -2.13 2.17 8.68
C ALA A 26 -3.35 2.19 7.79
N LEU A 27 -3.36 1.32 6.78
CA LEU A 27 -4.48 1.15 5.87
C LEU A 27 -5.15 -0.20 6.11
N ARG A 28 -6.48 -0.21 6.12
CA ARG A 28 -7.30 -1.41 5.92
C ARG A 28 -8.04 -1.28 4.59
N LEU A 29 -7.84 -2.22 3.67
CA LEU A 29 -8.55 -2.25 2.40
C LEU A 29 -10.04 -2.58 2.61
N ASP A 30 -10.90 -1.84 1.94
CA ASP A 30 -12.35 -2.03 1.96
C ASP A 30 -12.95 -1.40 0.69
N VAL A 31 -13.53 -2.22 -0.18
CA VAL A 31 -14.11 -1.80 -1.47
C VAL A 31 -15.32 -0.86 -1.28
N GLY A 32 -16.02 -0.98 -0.15
CA GLY A 32 -17.15 -0.13 0.22
C GLY A 32 -16.75 1.22 0.82
N ALA A 33 -15.48 1.38 1.20
CA ALA A 33 -14.98 2.61 1.83
C ALA A 33 -14.57 3.68 0.80
N ALA A 34 -14.14 4.83 1.33
CA ALA A 34 -13.68 5.96 0.53
C ALA A 34 -12.36 5.64 -0.19
N ALA A 35 -12.08 6.42 -1.24
CA ALA A 35 -10.78 6.39 -1.89
C ALA A 35 -9.70 6.99 -0.97
N VAL A 36 -8.59 6.29 -0.83
CA VAL A 36 -7.37 6.72 -0.17
C VAL A 36 -6.33 7.01 -1.26
N ALA A 37 -5.92 8.27 -1.36
CA ALA A 37 -4.93 8.72 -2.32
C ALA A 37 -3.53 8.24 -1.95
N GLY A 38 -2.73 7.94 -2.96
CA GLY A 38 -1.34 7.50 -2.81
C GLY A 38 -0.59 7.50 -4.14
N LEU A 39 0.50 6.74 -4.18
CA LEU A 39 1.33 6.58 -5.37
C LEU A 39 1.61 5.10 -5.60
N VAL A 40 1.66 4.69 -6.86
CA VAL A 40 2.19 3.38 -7.28
C VAL A 40 3.63 3.58 -7.72
N PHE A 41 4.54 2.78 -7.16
CA PHE A 41 5.93 2.70 -7.59
C PHE A 41 6.15 1.50 -8.51
N GLN A 42 6.78 1.72 -9.65
CA GLN A 42 7.14 0.66 -10.60
C GLN A 42 8.65 0.63 -10.82
N SER A 43 9.24 -0.55 -10.75
CA SER A 43 10.65 -0.76 -11.00
C SER A 43 10.94 -2.22 -11.34
N ALA A 44 11.83 -2.47 -12.31
CA ALA A 44 12.36 -3.81 -12.59
C ALA A 44 13.15 -4.40 -11.41
N ASP A 45 13.66 -3.55 -10.51
CA ASP A 45 14.43 -3.96 -9.33
C ASP A 45 13.53 -4.35 -8.14
N LEU A 46 12.21 -4.09 -8.22
CA LEU A 46 11.29 -4.30 -7.10
C LEU A 46 11.26 -5.76 -6.62
N PRO A 47 11.17 -6.79 -7.50
CA PRO A 47 11.12 -8.19 -7.07
C PRO A 47 12.33 -8.60 -6.20
N ALA A 48 13.52 -8.06 -6.48
CA ALA A 48 14.73 -8.33 -5.70
C ALA A 48 14.73 -7.63 -4.32
N ASN A 49 13.86 -6.63 -4.11
CA ASN A 49 13.79 -5.81 -2.91
C ASN A 49 12.55 -6.07 -2.04
N LEU A 50 11.53 -6.80 -2.54
CA LEU A 50 10.30 -7.08 -1.79
C LEU A 50 10.56 -7.72 -0.41
N ALA A 51 11.47 -8.69 -0.32
CA ALA A 51 11.79 -9.33 0.96
C ALA A 51 12.41 -8.35 1.98
N ARG A 52 13.16 -7.33 1.50
CA ARG A 52 13.72 -6.29 2.36
C ARG A 52 12.63 -5.36 2.88
N LEU A 53 11.64 -5.04 2.04
CA LEU A 53 10.47 -4.24 2.42
C LEU A 53 9.60 -5.02 3.42
N ASP A 54 9.32 -6.29 3.17
CA ASP A 54 8.57 -7.17 4.08
C ASP A 54 9.23 -7.21 5.48
N LYS A 55 10.57 -7.26 5.54
CA LYS A 55 11.31 -7.21 6.81
C LYS A 55 11.24 -5.84 7.50
N PHE A 56 11.21 -4.75 6.74
CA PHE A 56 11.16 -3.39 7.28
C PHE A 56 9.82 -3.11 7.96
N GLU A 57 8.72 -3.58 7.36
CA GLU A 57 7.36 -3.40 7.87
C GLU A 57 7.06 -4.25 9.12
N CYS A 58 7.89 -5.27 9.36
CA CYS A 58 7.85 -6.12 10.55
C CYS A 58 6.48 -6.82 10.71
N SER A 59 6.07 -7.13 11.94
CA SER A 59 4.81 -7.81 12.24
C SER A 59 3.59 -6.89 12.19
N ALA A 60 3.77 -5.58 12.06
CA ALA A 60 2.69 -4.59 12.10
C ALA A 60 1.91 -4.51 10.78
N TYR A 61 2.54 -4.83 9.66
CA TYR A 61 1.91 -4.80 8.34
C TYR A 61 2.17 -6.08 7.56
N GLN A 62 1.24 -6.39 6.65
CA GLN A 62 1.32 -7.51 5.72
C GLN A 62 1.21 -7.00 4.29
N ARG A 63 2.03 -7.56 3.39
CA ARG A 63 1.95 -7.27 1.97
C ARG A 63 0.79 -8.05 1.35
N VAL A 64 -0.10 -7.33 0.68
CA VAL A 64 -1.22 -7.91 -0.06
C VAL A 64 -1.26 -7.34 -1.48
N GLU A 65 -1.90 -8.06 -2.39
CA GLU A 65 -2.23 -7.56 -3.73
C GLU A 65 -3.51 -6.72 -3.67
N THR A 66 -3.57 -5.67 -4.46
CA THR A 66 -4.74 -4.81 -4.62
C THR A 66 -4.78 -4.20 -6.00
N ASP A 67 -5.96 -3.76 -6.42
CA ASP A 67 -6.14 -2.94 -7.63
C ASP A 67 -6.10 -1.47 -7.24
N ALA A 68 -5.06 -0.77 -7.69
CA ALA A 68 -4.92 0.67 -7.56
C ALA A 68 -5.48 1.37 -8.80
N LEU A 69 -6.37 2.33 -8.61
CA LEU A 69 -6.93 3.16 -9.68
C LEU A 69 -5.97 4.31 -9.99
N LEU A 70 -5.35 4.28 -11.16
CA LEU A 70 -4.50 5.35 -11.68
C LEU A 70 -5.34 6.57 -12.08
N THR A 71 -4.69 7.73 -12.23
CA THR A 71 -5.35 8.99 -12.62
C THR A 71 -5.97 8.97 -14.02
N ASP A 72 -5.51 8.08 -14.90
CA ASP A 72 -6.08 7.86 -16.23
C ASP A 72 -7.32 6.94 -16.23
N GLY A 73 -7.71 6.43 -15.04
CA GLY A 73 -8.84 5.52 -14.86
C GLY A 73 -8.50 4.04 -15.01
N THR A 74 -7.25 3.69 -15.30
CA THR A 74 -6.80 2.30 -15.42
C THR A 74 -6.61 1.67 -14.04
N LEU A 75 -6.96 0.38 -13.92
CA LEU A 75 -6.62 -0.41 -12.74
C LEU A 75 -5.22 -1.03 -12.91
N CYS A 76 -4.36 -0.81 -11.93
CA CYS A 76 -3.03 -1.38 -11.83
C CYS A 76 -2.99 -2.37 -10.66
N ASN A 77 -2.67 -3.63 -10.94
CA ASN A 77 -2.41 -4.61 -9.89
C ASN A 77 -1.08 -4.26 -9.21
N ALA A 78 -1.13 -4.03 -7.90
CA ALA A 78 0.00 -3.57 -7.11
C ALA A 78 0.06 -4.29 -5.76
N TYR A 79 1.25 -4.28 -5.17
CA TYR A 79 1.41 -4.66 -3.77
C TYR A 79 1.22 -3.44 -2.86
N ILE A 80 0.57 -3.65 -1.73
CA ILE A 80 0.41 -2.65 -0.67
C ILE A 80 0.59 -3.31 0.70
N TYR A 81 1.09 -2.53 1.67
CA TYR A 81 1.17 -2.97 3.06
C TYR A 81 -0.05 -2.47 3.83
N VAL A 82 -0.81 -3.42 4.37
CA VAL A 82 -2.02 -3.16 5.18
C VAL A 82 -1.78 -3.61 6.61
N LEU A 83 -2.60 -3.12 7.53
CA LEU A 83 -2.53 -3.54 8.94
C LEU A 83 -2.58 -5.09 9.03
N ASN A 84 -1.64 -5.67 9.78
CA ASN A 84 -1.63 -7.08 10.07
C ASN A 84 -2.49 -7.35 11.31
N GLU A 85 -3.59 -8.09 11.13
CA GLU A 85 -4.57 -8.44 12.18
C GLU A 85 -4.59 -9.95 12.46
#